data_AF-A0A078AEK0-F1
#
_entry.id   AF-A0A078AEK0-F1
#
_cell.length_a   1.000
_cell.length_b   1.000
_cell.length_c   1.000
_cell.angle_alpha   90.00
_cell.angle_beta   90.00
_cell.angle_gamma   90.00
#
_symmetry.space_group_name_H-M   'P 1'
#
loop_
_entity.id
_entity.type
_entity.pdbx_description
1 polymer ?
#
loop_
_entity_poly.entity_id
_entity_poly.type
_entity_poly.pdbx_seq_one_letter_code
_entity_poly.pdbx_strand_id
1 'polypeptide(L)'
;MDSCFPNPEHTQIALNEQTIKHRKLLRYLFYGEFYIIFAKLLLMGFISALFQLFSLWIIYICWATLSYCNLIFFMFSAGLDFLILLNYINAIQLSPFFTQIIYYSMLVYFAVALVVSYRAYKCFKEQHSSQFGPISQGYSPFRNGMSQYDDENRVRSTNNNTYLYQAPQGARRQQTIDPQPTQPHRNQANYRAFQGQGTRIG
;
A
#
# COMPACT_ATOMS: atom_id res chain seq x y z
N MET A 1 -24.06 4.87 13.10
CA MET A 1 -23.61 3.68 12.35
C MET A 1 -23.00 4.19 11.05
N ASP A 2 -21.93 4.96 11.20
CA ASP A 2 -21.51 5.89 10.17
C ASP A 2 -20.13 5.46 9.67
N SER A 3 -20.05 5.19 8.37
CA SER A 3 -18.85 4.85 7.57
C SER A 3 -18.70 3.39 7.11
N CYS A 4 -19.75 2.77 6.54
CA CYS A 4 -19.54 1.62 5.64
C CYS A 4 -18.92 2.02 4.29
N PHE A 5 -18.95 3.31 3.93
CA PHE A 5 -18.36 3.81 2.70
C PHE A 5 -16.96 4.37 2.97
N PRO A 6 -15.95 3.99 2.17
CA PRO A 6 -14.60 4.53 2.32
C PRO A 6 -14.63 6.03 2.03
N ASN A 7 -14.49 6.86 3.09
CA ASN A 7 -14.41 8.30 2.95
C ASN A 7 -12.98 8.69 2.51
N PRO A 8 -12.81 9.42 1.40
CA PRO A 8 -11.50 9.94 0.98
C PRO A 8 -10.78 10.83 2.01
N GLU A 9 -11.46 11.32 3.05
CA GLU A 9 -10.88 12.13 4.12
C GLU A 9 -10.18 11.30 5.20
N HIS A 10 -10.53 10.02 5.34
CA HIS A 10 -9.93 9.09 6.31
C HIS A 10 -9.02 8.09 5.60
N THR A 11 -7.82 8.53 5.22
CA THR A 11 -6.84 7.65 4.57
C THR A 11 -6.05 6.86 5.60
N GLN A 12 -5.78 5.57 5.31
CA GLN A 12 -4.97 4.71 6.19
C GLN A 12 -3.49 5.12 6.23
N ILE A 13 -3.02 5.80 5.19
CA ILE A 13 -1.64 6.27 5.04
C ILE A 13 -1.63 7.78 5.23
N ALA A 14 -0.69 8.31 6.02
CA ALA A 14 -0.49 9.76 6.15
C ALA A 14 -0.21 10.42 4.79
N LEU A 15 -0.87 11.54 4.52
CA LEU A 15 -0.74 12.25 3.24
C LEU A 15 0.67 12.86 3.13
N ASN A 16 1.43 12.40 2.15
CA ASN A 16 2.67 13.04 1.69
C ASN A 16 2.41 13.71 0.32
N GLU A 17 3.22 14.68 -0.06
CA GLU A 17 3.17 15.38 -1.35
C GLU A 17 3.19 14.40 -2.54
N GLN A 18 3.99 13.34 -2.43
CA GLN A 18 4.05 12.28 -3.44
C GLN A 18 2.75 11.47 -3.52
N THR A 19 2.16 11.13 -2.37
CA THR A 19 0.88 10.39 -2.30
C THR A 19 -0.24 11.18 -2.96
N ILE A 20 -0.27 12.49 -2.73
CA ILE A 20 -1.27 13.40 -3.31
C ILE A 20 -1.16 13.41 -4.84
N LYS A 21 0.06 13.44 -5.39
CA LYS A 21 0.29 13.36 -6.84
C LYS A 21 -0.26 12.06 -7.43
N HIS A 22 0.06 10.92 -6.81
CA HIS A 22 -0.45 9.63 -7.27
C HIS A 22 -1.96 9.48 -7.09
N ARG A 23 -2.53 10.03 -6.02
CA ARG A 23 -3.99 10.06 -5.80
C ARG A 23 -4.72 10.83 -6.90
N LYS A 24 -4.17 11.97 -7.36
CA LYS A 24 -4.72 12.70 -8.51
C LYS A 24 -4.66 11.88 -9.78
N LEU A 25 -3.55 11.17 -10.04
CA LEU A 25 -3.43 10.27 -11.19
C LEU A 25 -4.45 9.13 -11.15
N LEU A 26 -4.67 8.49 -10.00
CA LEU A 26 -5.71 7.49 -9.82
C LEU A 26 -7.12 8.06 -10.08
N ARG A 27 -7.37 9.32 -9.72
CA ARG A 27 -8.64 9.98 -10.04
C ARG A 27 -8.84 10.15 -11.55
N TYR A 28 -7.79 10.49 -12.29
CA TYR A 28 -7.86 10.56 -13.75
C TYR A 28 -8.11 9.18 -14.38
N LEU A 29 -7.49 8.13 -13.86
CA LEU A 29 -7.79 6.76 -14.28
C LEU A 29 -9.25 6.39 -14.00
N PHE A 30 -9.77 6.72 -12.82
CA PHE A 30 -11.18 6.49 -12.49
C PHE A 30 -12.14 7.17 -13.49
N TYR A 31 -11.87 8.41 -13.91
CA TYR A 31 -12.66 9.05 -14.96
C TYR A 31 -12.48 8.37 -16.33
N GLY A 32 -11.28 7.90 -16.64
CA GLY A 32 -11.02 7.13 -17.86
C GLY A 32 -11.77 5.79 -17.89
N GLU A 33 -11.95 5.13 -16.76
CA GLU A 33 -12.74 3.90 -16.68
C GLU A 33 -14.20 4.10 -17.12
N PHE A 34 -14.83 5.25 -16.83
CA PHE A 34 -16.18 5.52 -17.35
C PHE A 34 -16.22 5.56 -18.87
N TYR A 35 -15.19 6.14 -19.50
CA TYR A 35 -15.06 6.13 -20.95
C TYR A 35 -14.92 4.70 -21.48
N ILE A 36 -14.10 3.86 -20.81
CA ILE A 36 -13.93 2.45 -21.18
C ILE A 36 -15.21 1.64 -21.02
N ILE A 37 -15.99 1.86 -19.96
CA ILE A 37 -17.30 1.21 -19.77
C ILE A 37 -18.21 1.53 -20.95
N PHE A 38 -18.29 2.80 -21.34
CA PHE A 38 -19.11 3.21 -22.48
C PHE A 38 -18.60 2.63 -23.81
N ALA A 39 -17.27 2.62 -24.02
CA ALA A 39 -16.67 2.02 -25.21
C ALA A 39 -16.91 0.50 -25.28
N LYS A 40 -16.75 -0.22 -24.17
CA LYS A 40 -17.06 -1.67 -24.07
C LYS A 40 -18.54 -1.94 -24.28
N LEU A 41 -19.43 -1.09 -23.75
CA LEU A 41 -20.86 -1.23 -23.96
C LEU A 41 -21.23 -1.16 -25.44
N LEU A 42 -20.62 -0.23 -26.18
CA LEU A 42 -20.83 -0.07 -27.62
C LEU A 42 -20.20 -1.19 -28.46
N LEU A 43 -19.00 -1.65 -28.10
CA LEU A 43 -18.21 -2.58 -28.92
C LEU A 43 -18.43 -4.07 -28.58
N MET A 44 -18.51 -4.40 -27.30
CA MET A 44 -18.52 -5.77 -26.78
C MET A 44 -19.85 -6.14 -26.12
N GLY A 45 -20.76 -5.18 -25.96
CA GLY A 45 -22.08 -5.37 -25.37
C GLY A 45 -22.14 -5.21 -23.85
N PHE A 46 -23.35 -5.38 -23.32
CA PHE A 46 -23.69 -5.05 -21.93
C PHE A 46 -22.95 -5.88 -20.88
N ILE A 47 -22.74 -7.17 -21.12
CA ILE A 47 -22.08 -8.08 -20.16
C ILE A 47 -20.63 -7.63 -19.92
N SER A 48 -19.90 -7.26 -20.99
CA SER A 48 -18.52 -6.77 -20.87
C SER A 48 -18.45 -5.45 -20.10
N ALA A 49 -19.43 -4.56 -20.29
CA ALA A 49 -19.55 -3.32 -19.53
C ALA A 49 -19.83 -3.55 -18.04
N LEU A 50 -20.63 -4.57 -17.69
CA LEU A 50 -20.87 -4.95 -16.29
C LEU A 50 -19.60 -5.43 -15.58
N PHE A 51 -18.77 -6.25 -16.25
CA PHE A 51 -17.47 -6.64 -15.70
C PHE A 51 -16.56 -5.43 -15.47
N GLN A 52 -16.59 -4.46 -16.38
CA GLN A 52 -15.82 -3.23 -16.23
C GLN A 52 -16.30 -2.36 -15.06
N LEU A 53 -17.61 -2.39 -14.74
CA LEU A 53 -18.16 -1.68 -13.58
C LEU A 53 -17.57 -2.21 -12.26
N PHE A 54 -17.24 -3.50 -12.18
CA PHE A 54 -16.54 -4.06 -11.04
C PHE A 54 -15.10 -3.52 -10.93
N SER A 55 -14.39 -3.38 -12.04
CA SER A 55 -13.05 -2.76 -12.05
C SER A 55 -13.10 -1.28 -11.63
N LEU A 56 -14.13 -0.55 -12.06
CA LEU A 56 -14.40 0.83 -11.62
C LEU A 56 -14.64 0.91 -10.09
N TRP A 57 -15.31 -0.09 -9.52
CA TRP A 57 -15.51 -0.16 -8.07
C TRP A 57 -14.19 -0.39 -7.33
N ILE A 58 -13.34 -1.29 -7.82
CA ILE A 58 -12.02 -1.54 -7.22
C ILE A 58 -11.14 -0.28 -7.25
N ILE A 59 -11.08 0.42 -8.39
CA ILE A 59 -10.27 1.63 -8.49
C ILE A 59 -10.82 2.77 -7.62
N TYR A 60 -12.14 2.86 -7.46
CA TYR A 60 -12.77 3.78 -6.50
C TYR A 60 -12.31 3.48 -5.07
N ILE A 61 -12.36 2.23 -4.63
CA ILE A 61 -11.87 1.83 -3.30
C ILE A 61 -10.37 2.14 -3.18
N CYS A 62 -9.56 1.85 -4.20
CA CYS A 62 -8.13 2.19 -4.20
C CYS A 62 -7.89 3.70 -4.03
N TRP A 63 -8.64 4.53 -4.75
CA TRP A 63 -8.51 5.97 -4.70
C TRP A 63 -8.96 6.56 -3.34
N ALA A 64 -10.00 5.97 -2.74
CA ALA A 64 -10.52 6.40 -1.44
C ALA A 64 -9.60 5.95 -0.28
N THR A 65 -9.20 4.69 -0.27
CA THR A 65 -8.46 4.06 0.85
C THR A 65 -6.94 4.16 0.75
N LEU A 66 -6.40 4.40 -0.46
CA LEU A 66 -4.96 4.34 -0.78
C LEU A 66 -4.31 2.97 -0.48
N SER A 67 -5.11 1.89 -0.45
CA SER A 67 -4.61 0.53 -0.21
C SER A 67 -3.89 -0.04 -1.43
N TYR A 68 -2.62 -0.43 -1.25
CA TYR A 68 -1.82 -1.05 -2.31
C TYR A 68 -2.29 -2.48 -2.67
N CYS A 69 -2.98 -3.19 -1.76
CA CYS A 69 -3.51 -4.52 -2.02
C CYS A 69 -4.61 -4.48 -3.09
N ASN A 70 -5.55 -3.56 -2.94
CA ASN A 70 -6.63 -3.36 -3.92
C ASN A 70 -6.06 -2.95 -5.29
N LEU A 71 -4.95 -2.21 -5.29
CA LEU A 71 -4.29 -1.79 -6.53
C LEU A 71 -3.68 -2.96 -7.31
N ILE A 72 -3.17 -4.01 -6.63
CA ILE A 72 -2.71 -5.24 -7.29
C ILE A 72 -3.88 -5.91 -8.01
N PHE A 73 -5.04 -6.02 -7.36
CA PHE A 73 -6.23 -6.60 -7.99
C PHE A 73 -6.69 -5.79 -9.20
N PHE A 74 -6.66 -4.46 -9.12
CA PHE A 74 -6.94 -3.59 -10.27
C PHE A 74 -5.96 -3.83 -11.42
N MET A 75 -4.65 -3.89 -11.13
CA MET A 75 -3.62 -4.13 -12.15
C MET A 75 -3.77 -5.50 -12.82
N PHE A 76 -4.12 -6.53 -12.05
CA PHE A 76 -4.38 -7.86 -12.59
C PHE A 76 -5.61 -7.84 -13.52
N SER A 77 -6.71 -7.22 -13.10
CA SER A 77 -7.92 -7.08 -13.92
C SER A 77 -7.64 -6.28 -15.20
N ALA A 78 -6.97 -5.13 -15.10
CA ALA A 78 -6.58 -4.32 -16.26
C ALA A 78 -5.64 -5.08 -17.21
N GLY A 79 -4.75 -5.92 -16.66
CA GLY A 79 -3.85 -6.77 -17.43
C GLY A 79 -4.58 -7.87 -18.21
N LEU A 80 -5.57 -8.52 -17.59
CA LEU A 80 -6.43 -9.48 -18.28
C LEU A 80 -7.25 -8.82 -19.39
N ASP A 81 -7.86 -7.67 -19.13
CA ASP A 81 -8.59 -6.91 -20.15
C ASP A 81 -7.69 -6.48 -21.30
N PHE A 82 -6.45 -6.06 -21.01
CA PHE A 82 -5.46 -5.72 -22.02
C PHE A 82 -5.09 -6.93 -22.87
N LEU A 83 -4.86 -8.11 -22.27
CA LEU A 83 -4.57 -9.34 -23.01
C LEU A 83 -5.74 -9.81 -23.86
N ILE A 84 -6.97 -9.73 -23.33
CA ILE A 84 -8.20 -10.03 -24.06
C ILE A 84 -8.27 -9.12 -25.28
N LEU A 85 -8.13 -7.80 -25.08
CA LEU A 85 -8.10 -6.83 -26.17
C LEU A 85 -7.03 -7.24 -27.19
N LEU A 86 -5.76 -7.45 -26.82
CA LEU A 86 -4.70 -7.84 -27.75
C LEU A 86 -5.05 -9.05 -28.63
N ASN A 87 -5.74 -10.06 -28.08
CA ASN A 87 -6.19 -11.23 -28.84
C ASN A 87 -7.19 -10.87 -29.95
N TYR A 88 -8.05 -9.87 -29.71
CA TYR A 88 -9.06 -9.40 -30.66
C TYR A 88 -8.52 -8.46 -31.76
N ILE A 89 -7.22 -8.13 -31.80
CA ILE A 89 -6.66 -7.17 -32.77
C ILE A 89 -6.97 -7.57 -34.21
N ASN A 90 -6.76 -8.84 -34.55
CA ASN A 90 -6.94 -9.34 -35.93
C ASN A 90 -8.40 -9.27 -36.37
N ALA A 91 -9.35 -9.47 -35.45
CA ALA A 91 -10.77 -9.38 -35.74
C ALA A 91 -11.22 -7.93 -35.97
N ILE A 92 -10.62 -6.97 -35.26
CA ILE A 92 -10.95 -5.54 -35.37
C ILE A 92 -10.48 -4.92 -36.69
N GLN A 93 -9.43 -5.44 -37.34
CA GLN A 93 -8.92 -4.86 -38.59
C GLN A 93 -9.93 -4.83 -39.74
N LEU A 94 -10.93 -5.72 -39.70
CA LEU A 94 -12.02 -5.79 -40.68
C LEU A 94 -13.20 -4.88 -40.35
N SER A 95 -13.20 -4.25 -39.17
CA SER A 95 -14.28 -3.38 -38.69
C SER A 95 -14.16 -1.94 -39.23
N PRO A 96 -15.23 -1.13 -39.21
CA PRO A 96 -15.18 0.25 -39.68
C PRO A 96 -14.17 1.11 -38.89
N PHE A 97 -13.61 2.13 -39.55
CA PHE A 97 -12.55 3.00 -39.02
C PHE A 97 -12.86 3.58 -37.63
N PHE A 98 -14.09 4.00 -37.37
CA PHE A 98 -14.49 4.53 -36.06
C PHE A 98 -14.36 3.50 -34.93
N THR A 99 -14.74 2.24 -35.19
CA THR A 99 -14.58 1.14 -34.25
C THR A 99 -13.12 0.88 -33.94
N GLN A 100 -12.25 0.95 -34.96
CA GLN A 100 -10.81 0.80 -34.80
C GLN A 100 -10.23 1.90 -33.89
N ILE A 101 -10.61 3.16 -34.10
CA ILE A 101 -10.13 4.28 -33.26
C ILE A 101 -10.51 4.06 -31.80
N ILE A 102 -11.78 3.75 -31.52
CA ILE A 102 -12.26 3.52 -30.16
C ILE A 102 -11.47 2.36 -29.54
N TYR A 103 -11.33 1.26 -30.26
CA TYR A 103 -10.60 0.10 -29.79
C TYR A 103 -9.11 0.39 -29.50
N TYR A 104 -8.39 1.09 -30.38
CA TYR A 104 -7.00 1.47 -30.13
C TYR A 104 -6.87 2.45 -28.95
N SER A 105 -7.82 3.36 -28.79
CA SER A 105 -7.84 4.26 -27.64
C SER A 105 -8.00 3.51 -26.31
N MET A 106 -8.80 2.44 -26.28
CA MET A 106 -8.93 1.55 -25.12
C MET A 106 -7.60 0.83 -24.83
N LEU A 107 -6.94 0.32 -25.87
CA LEU A 107 -5.66 -0.37 -25.74
C LEU A 107 -4.58 0.55 -25.14
N VAL A 108 -4.48 1.79 -25.65
CA VAL A 108 -3.58 2.82 -25.11
C VAL A 108 -3.95 3.15 -23.67
N TYR A 109 -5.24 3.31 -23.37
CA TYR A 109 -5.69 3.57 -22.00
C TYR A 109 -5.26 2.47 -21.03
N PHE A 110 -5.49 1.19 -21.35
CA PHE A 110 -5.10 0.08 -20.46
C PHE A 110 -3.58 0.00 -20.26
N ALA A 111 -2.79 0.26 -21.31
CA ALA A 111 -1.34 0.35 -21.18
C ALA A 111 -0.91 1.47 -20.21
N VAL A 112 -1.51 2.67 -20.35
CA VAL A 112 -1.25 3.79 -19.44
C VAL A 112 -1.72 3.46 -18.02
N ALA A 113 -2.90 2.86 -17.86
CA ALA A 113 -3.45 2.45 -16.57
C ALA A 113 -2.53 1.49 -15.83
N LEU A 114 -1.96 0.49 -16.53
CA LEU A 114 -0.97 -0.43 -15.95
C LEU A 114 0.30 0.31 -15.48
N VAL A 115 0.86 1.20 -16.30
CA VAL A 115 2.08 1.94 -15.94
C VAL A 115 1.84 2.88 -14.76
N VAL A 116 0.74 3.63 -14.77
CA VAL A 116 0.39 4.57 -13.71
C VAL A 116 0.09 3.84 -12.40
N SER A 117 -0.66 2.73 -12.47
CA SER A 117 -0.98 1.92 -11.30
C SER A 117 0.28 1.27 -10.71
N TYR A 118 1.23 0.85 -11.55
CA TYR A 118 2.50 0.31 -11.06
C TYR A 118 3.31 1.34 -10.27
N ARG A 119 3.35 2.58 -10.76
CA ARG A 119 4.03 3.68 -10.08
C ARG A 119 3.36 4.02 -8.75
N ALA A 120 2.02 4.10 -8.75
CA ALA A 120 1.25 4.32 -7.51
C ALA A 120 1.45 3.17 -6.50
N TYR A 121 1.50 1.92 -6.98
CA TYR A 121 1.75 0.75 -6.15
C TYR A 121 3.08 0.84 -5.42
N LYS A 122 4.17 1.17 -6.13
CA LYS A 122 5.49 1.34 -5.50
C LYS A 122 5.46 2.42 -4.41
N CYS A 123 4.89 3.58 -4.74
CA CYS A 123 4.79 4.70 -3.80
C CYS A 123 3.99 4.31 -2.54
N PHE A 124 2.83 3.67 -2.70
CA PHE A 124 1.99 3.28 -1.55
C PHE A 124 2.64 2.18 -0.71
N LYS A 125 3.32 1.24 -1.35
CA LYS A 125 4.07 0.18 -0.66
C LYS A 125 5.22 0.77 0.17
N GLU A 126 6.01 1.67 -0.40
CA GLU A 126 7.14 2.32 0.29
C GLU A 126 6.66 3.14 1.50
N GLN A 127 5.56 3.88 1.34
CA GLN A 127 4.96 4.65 2.44
C GLN A 127 4.40 3.77 3.53
N HIS A 128 3.74 2.67 3.17
CA HIS A 128 3.26 1.70 4.13
C HIS A 128 4.43 1.10 4.94
N SER A 129 5.52 0.70 4.28
CA SER A 129 6.72 0.22 4.98
C SER A 129 7.42 1.29 5.81
N SER A 130 7.28 2.57 5.45
CA SER A 130 7.86 3.66 6.25
C SER A 130 7.07 3.93 7.53
N GLN A 131 5.74 3.76 7.49
CA GLN A 131 4.85 4.03 8.63
C GLN A 131 4.77 2.87 9.62
N PHE A 132 4.69 1.64 9.10
CA PHE A 132 4.53 0.44 9.93
C PHE A 132 5.84 -0.30 10.17
N GLY A 133 6.96 0.28 9.74
CA GLY A 133 8.26 -0.39 9.67
C GLY A 133 8.34 -1.35 8.47
N PRO A 134 9.55 -1.81 8.11
CA PRO A 134 9.66 -2.89 7.15
C PRO A 134 8.79 -4.02 7.68
N ILE A 135 7.90 -4.53 6.83
CA ILE A 135 7.30 -5.84 7.05
C ILE A 135 8.47 -6.83 6.92
N SER A 136 9.32 -6.90 7.95
CA SER A 136 10.17 -8.05 8.19
C SER A 136 9.20 -9.21 8.07
N GLN A 137 9.49 -10.10 7.13
CA GLN A 137 8.71 -11.27 6.76
C GLN A 137 8.58 -12.28 7.92
N GLY A 138 8.25 -11.82 9.11
CA GLY A 138 7.77 -12.59 10.23
C GLY A 138 6.31 -12.92 10.03
N TYR A 139 6.00 -13.63 8.94
CA TYR A 139 4.95 -14.63 9.05
C TYR A 139 5.52 -15.73 9.95
N SER A 140 5.45 -15.52 11.26
CA SER A 140 5.48 -16.59 12.24
C SER A 140 4.13 -16.62 12.94
N PRO A 141 3.05 -17.12 12.30
CA PRO A 141 1.74 -17.19 12.95
C PRO A 141 1.71 -18.24 14.07
N PHE A 142 2.82 -18.94 14.34
CA PHE A 142 2.88 -20.06 15.27
C PHE A 142 4.09 -20.04 16.21
N ARG A 143 4.80 -18.91 16.39
CA ARG A 143 5.97 -18.88 17.29
C ARG A 143 5.72 -18.23 18.66
N ASN A 144 4.46 -18.01 19.05
CA ASN A 144 4.13 -17.61 20.43
C ASN A 144 3.30 -18.67 21.18
N GLY A 145 3.22 -19.90 20.66
CA GLY A 145 2.45 -20.98 21.30
C GLY A 145 3.27 -22.14 21.87
N MET A 146 4.58 -22.27 21.58
CA MET A 146 5.27 -23.55 21.86
C MET A 146 6.77 -23.47 22.18
N SER A 147 7.31 -22.35 22.67
CA SER A 147 8.70 -22.38 23.18
C SER A 147 8.95 -21.58 24.46
N GLN A 148 7.91 -21.16 25.18
CA GLN A 148 8.05 -20.53 26.49
C GLN A 148 8.17 -21.56 27.62
N TYR A 149 8.80 -22.71 27.36
CA TYR A 149 9.15 -23.71 28.38
C TYR A 149 10.63 -24.09 28.40
N ASP A 150 11.42 -23.71 27.39
CA ASP A 150 12.83 -24.13 27.31
C ASP A 150 13.84 -23.04 27.73
N ASP A 151 13.43 -21.77 27.82
CA ASP A 151 14.36 -20.69 28.22
C ASP A 151 14.49 -20.52 29.74
N GLU A 152 13.63 -21.12 30.56
CA GLU A 152 13.73 -21.00 32.03
C GLU A 152 14.77 -21.95 32.65
N ASN A 153 15.19 -23.01 31.93
CA ASN A 153 16.25 -23.91 32.39
C ASN A 153 17.66 -23.53 31.93
N ARG A 154 17.81 -22.53 31.05
CA ARG A 154 19.13 -22.11 30.54
C ARG A 154 19.84 -21.09 31.43
N VAL A 155 19.13 -20.47 32.37
CA VAL A 155 19.71 -19.46 33.29
C VAL A 155 20.43 -20.11 34.50
N ARG A 156 20.32 -21.44 34.69
CA ARG A 156 20.92 -22.13 35.85
C ARG A 156 22.23 -22.88 35.58
N SER A 157 22.79 -22.87 34.36
CA SER A 157 23.97 -23.67 34.03
C SER A 157 24.98 -22.99 33.10
N THR A 158 25.20 -21.68 33.24
CA THR A 158 26.35 -21.03 32.59
C THR A 158 26.96 -19.97 33.49
N ASN A 159 27.31 -20.41 34.70
CA ASN A 159 28.41 -19.82 35.44
C ASN A 159 29.69 -20.50 34.92
N ASN A 160 30.70 -19.71 34.56
CA ASN A 160 31.99 -20.10 33.95
C ASN A 160 31.98 -20.27 32.43
N ASN A 161 32.20 -19.16 31.70
CA ASN A 161 33.47 -18.99 30.98
C ASN A 161 33.52 -17.63 30.27
N THR A 162 34.37 -16.79 30.86
CA THR A 162 35.06 -15.63 30.32
C THR A 162 35.58 -15.87 28.89
N TYR A 163 35.12 -15.07 27.92
CA TYR A 163 35.95 -14.71 26.77
C TYR A 163 35.82 -13.21 26.50
N LEU A 164 36.93 -12.53 26.82
CA LEU A 164 37.30 -11.19 26.43
C LEU A 164 37.12 -11.03 24.90
N TYR A 165 36.30 -10.08 24.46
CA TYR A 165 36.48 -9.46 23.15
C TYR A 165 36.95 -8.01 23.37
N GLN A 166 38.25 -7.83 23.17
CA GLN A 166 38.96 -6.58 23.27
C GLN A 166 38.73 -5.78 21.99
N ALA A 167 38.02 -4.66 22.09
CA ALA A 167 37.81 -3.74 20.97
C ALA A 167 39.10 -2.95 20.67
N PRO A 168 39.48 -2.73 19.40
CA PRO A 168 40.56 -1.81 19.06
C PRO A 168 40.12 -0.36 19.25
N GLN A 169 40.79 0.35 20.16
CA GLN A 169 40.76 1.80 20.26
C GLN A 169 41.57 2.42 19.12
N GLY A 170 40.97 3.36 18.39
CA GLY A 170 41.65 4.08 17.31
C GLY A 170 41.07 5.48 17.06
N ALA A 171 41.77 6.49 17.58
CA ALA A 171 41.86 7.88 17.11
C ALA A 171 40.69 8.86 17.34
N ARG A 172 40.74 9.50 18.52
CA ARG A 172 40.78 10.97 18.75
C ARG A 172 40.45 11.89 17.55
N ARG A 173 39.35 12.65 17.67
CA ARG A 173 39.31 14.07 17.28
C ARG A 173 38.74 14.91 18.42
N GLN A 174 39.52 15.90 18.81
CA GLN A 174 39.22 16.91 19.82
C GLN A 174 37.98 17.72 19.40
N GLN A 175 36.95 17.77 20.25
CA GLN A 175 35.93 18.79 20.18
C GLN A 175 36.14 19.75 21.35
N THR A 176 36.50 20.97 20.98
CA THR A 176 36.63 22.16 21.79
C THR A 176 35.32 22.43 22.54
N ILE A 177 35.46 22.65 23.84
CA ILE A 177 34.39 22.98 24.78
C ILE A 177 34.15 24.49 24.69
N ASP A 178 33.01 24.90 24.15
CA ASP A 178 32.45 26.24 24.37
C ASP A 178 31.36 26.17 25.46
N PRO A 179 31.38 27.05 26.47
CA PRO A 179 30.32 27.10 27.49
C PRO A 179 29.13 27.94 26.98
N GLN A 180 27.95 27.33 26.86
CA GLN A 180 26.68 28.05 26.67
C GLN A 180 25.58 27.53 27.62
N PRO A 181 24.60 28.39 27.95
CA PRO A 181 23.99 28.44 29.27
C PRO A 181 22.81 27.48 29.43
N THR A 182 22.63 27.07 30.68
CA THR A 182 21.48 26.42 31.28
C THR A 182 20.14 26.87 30.68
N GLN A 183 19.44 25.94 30.02
CA GLN A 183 18.00 26.05 29.79
C GLN A 183 17.24 25.15 30.79
N PRO A 184 16.07 25.60 31.27
CA PRO A 184 15.35 24.98 32.37
C PRO A 184 14.65 23.67 31.98
N HIS A 185 14.81 22.68 32.85
CA HIS A 185 14.04 21.44 32.92
C HIS A 185 12.53 21.71 32.77
N ARG A 186 11.93 21.23 31.68
CA ARG A 186 10.48 21.14 31.55
C ARG A 186 10.02 19.78 32.07
N ASN A 187 9.36 19.82 33.23
CA ASN A 187 8.73 18.70 33.91
C ASN A 187 7.83 17.88 32.96
N GLN A 188 8.24 16.65 32.65
CA GLN A 188 7.35 15.60 32.17
C GLN A 188 6.74 14.91 33.39
N ALA A 189 5.62 15.45 33.86
CA ALA A 189 4.69 14.74 34.72
C ALA A 189 3.38 14.59 33.95
N ASN A 190 2.68 13.47 34.21
CA ASN A 190 1.22 13.33 34.09
C ASN A 190 0.62 13.15 32.67
N TYR A 191 -0.15 12.10 32.32
CA TYR A 191 -0.79 11.03 33.09
C TYR A 191 -0.92 9.75 32.23
N ARG A 192 -0.54 8.61 32.84
CA ARG A 192 -1.20 7.31 32.64
C ARG A 192 -2.66 7.45 33.05
N ALA A 193 -3.61 7.28 32.14
CA ALA A 193 -4.96 6.82 32.45
C ALA A 193 -5.68 6.53 31.14
N PHE A 194 -5.84 5.25 30.78
CA PHE A 194 -7.04 4.68 30.13
C PHE A 194 -6.75 3.18 29.91
N GLN A 195 -6.65 2.46 31.02
CA GLN A 195 -6.89 1.01 31.05
C GLN A 195 -8.27 0.82 31.71
N GLY A 196 -9.14 0.10 31.02
CA GLY A 196 -10.34 -0.49 31.60
C GLY A 196 -11.65 0.07 31.05
N GLN A 197 -12.30 -0.69 30.18
CA GLN A 197 -13.50 -1.45 30.56
C GLN A 197 -13.90 -2.35 29.39
N GLY A 198 -13.62 -3.65 29.53
CA GLY A 198 -14.22 -4.67 28.70
C GLY A 198 -15.64 -4.92 29.19
N THR A 199 -16.63 -4.61 28.36
CA THR A 199 -18.02 -5.00 28.58
C THR A 199 -18.23 -6.34 27.88
N ARG A 200 -18.33 -7.43 28.67
CA ARG A 200 -18.96 -8.68 28.21
C ARG A 200 -20.46 -8.47 28.24
N ILE A 201 -21.13 -8.67 27.11
CA ILE A 201 -22.57 -8.90 27.06
C ILE A 201 -22.73 -10.32 26.51
N GLY A 202 -23.44 -11.15 27.28
CA GLY A 202 -23.86 -12.49 26.90
C GLY A 202 -25.15 -12.49 26.10
#